data_AF-A0A0I9S9D6-F1
#
_entry.id   AF-A0A0I9S9D6-F1
#
_cell.length_a   1.000
_cell.length_b   1.000
_cell.length_c   1.000
_cell.angle_alpha   90.00
_cell.angle_beta   90.00
_cell.angle_gamma   90.00
#
_symmetry.space_group_name_H-M   'P 1'
#
loop_
_entity.id
_entity.type
_entity.pdbx_description
1 polymer ?
#
loop_
_entity_poly.entity_id
_entity_poly.type
_entity_poly.pdbx_seq_one_letter_code
_entity_poly.pdbx_strand_id
1 'polypeptide(L)' 'MKVQFNEIAYEAQSTKNIALDDIVCLNGITGYVDAILDEFIVLIDEANRSHRIAIRSIESAFMLHRFREVNHASIEL' A
#
# COMPACT_ATOMS: atom_id res chain seq x y z
N MET A 1 10.02 -3.71 11.83
CA MET A 1 10.95 -3.01 10.91
C MET A 1 10.44 -1.60 10.76
N LYS A 2 11.27 -0.57 10.91
CA LYS A 2 10.83 0.80 10.68
C LYS A 2 10.90 1.13 9.19
N VAL A 3 9.83 1.71 8.65
CA VAL A 3 9.74 2.16 7.25
C VAL A 3 9.31 3.62 7.24
N GLN A 4 10.00 4.45 6.43
CA GLN A 4 9.61 5.83 6.19
C GLN A 4 8.76 5.91 4.93
N PHE A 5 7.66 6.65 5.00
CA PHE A 5 6.81 6.93 3.85
C PHE A 5 6.06 8.25 4.07
N ASN A 6 6.14 9.18 3.11
CA ASN A 6 5.54 10.52 3.23
C ASN A 6 5.91 11.23 4.55
N GLU A 7 7.20 11.22 4.90
CA GLU A 7 7.76 11.84 6.13
C GLU A 7 7.27 11.22 7.46
N ILE A 8 6.49 10.13 7.42
CA ILE A 8 5.99 9.41 8.59
C ILE A 8 6.77 8.10 8.77
N ALA A 9 7.21 7.86 10.01
CA ALA A 9 7.84 6.60 10.40
C ALA A 9 6.78 5.59 10.86
N TYR A 10 6.69 4.45 10.17
CA TYR A 10 5.79 3.36 10.50
C TYR A 10 6.52 2.17 11.12
N GLU A 11 5.88 1.51 12.08
CA GLU A 11 6.28 0.17 12.52
C GLU A 11 5.61 -0.88 11.64
N ALA A 12 6.38 -1.46 10.72
CA ALA A 12 5.89 -2.42 9.76
C ALA A 12 5.56 -3.76 10.43
N GLN A 13 4.34 -4.24 10.19
CA GLN A 13 3.84 -5.52 10.69
C GLN A 13 3.65 -6.50 9.52
N SER A 14 4.12 -7.74 9.64
CA SER A 14 3.89 -8.73 8.59
C SER A 14 2.39 -8.93 8.37
N THR A 15 1.97 -8.96 7.12
CA THR A 15 0.56 -9.13 6.75
C THR A 15 0.38 -10.15 5.64
N LYS A 16 -0.78 -10.78 5.62
CA LYS A 16 -1.27 -11.62 4.51
C LYS A 16 -2.47 -11.01 3.80
N ASN A 17 -3.00 -9.91 4.34
CA ASN A 17 -4.22 -9.27 3.88
C ASN A 17 -3.96 -7.78 3.69
N ILE A 18 -4.30 -7.28 2.51
CA ILE A 18 -4.26 -5.87 2.14
C ILE A 18 -5.64 -5.48 1.58
N ALA A 19 -6.01 -4.22 1.70
CA ALA A 19 -7.16 -3.62 1.07
C ALA A 19 -6.71 -2.43 0.21
N LEU A 20 -7.63 -1.86 -0.57
CA LEU A 20 -7.41 -0.57 -1.21
C LEU A 20 -7.10 0.50 -0.15
N ASP A 21 -6.34 1.50 -0.55
CA ASP A 21 -5.88 2.64 0.26
C ASP A 21 -4.91 2.30 1.41
N ASP A 22 -4.78 1.02 1.80
CA ASP A 22 -3.77 0.59 2.78
C ASP A 22 -2.37 1.05 2.36
N ILE A 23 -1.56 1.46 3.35
CA ILE A 23 -0.15 1.74 3.13
C ILE A 23 0.63 0.47 3.45
N VAL A 24 1.32 -0.06 2.45
CA VAL A 24 2.01 -1.36 2.55
C VAL A 24 3.42 -1.28 2.00
N CYS A 25 4.25 -2.23 2.41
CA CYS A 25 5.56 -2.50 1.81
C CYS A 25 5.54 -3.92 1.23
N LEU A 26 5.62 -4.04 -0.10
CA LEU A 26 5.65 -5.31 -0.84
C LEU A 26 7.02 -5.45 -1.52
N ASN A 27 7.79 -6.48 -1.19
CA ASN A 27 9.14 -6.70 -1.73
C ASN A 27 10.07 -5.46 -1.65
N GLY A 28 9.92 -4.65 -0.59
CA GLY A 28 10.68 -3.41 -0.41
C GLY A 28 10.10 -2.18 -1.10
N ILE A 29 9.08 -2.34 -1.95
CA ILE A 29 8.35 -1.22 -2.56
C ILE A 29 7.27 -0.77 -1.58
N THR A 30 7.32 0.48 -1.17
CA THR A 30 6.37 1.07 -0.22
C THR A 30 5.42 2.01 -0.94
N GLY A 31 4.12 1.89 -0.69
CA GLY A 31 3.11 2.72 -1.32
C GLY A 31 1.70 2.48 -0.81
N TYR A 32 0.78 3.32 -1.28
CA TYR A 32 -0.65 3.11 -1.15
C TYR A 32 -1.10 2.02 -2.12
N VAL A 33 -1.98 1.12 -1.67
CA VAL A 33 -2.63 0.15 -2.56
C VAL A 33 -3.70 0.86 -3.39
N ASP A 34 -3.38 1.13 -4.64
CA ASP A 34 -4.27 1.84 -5.57
C ASP A 34 -5.21 0.88 -6.33
N ALA A 35 -4.72 -0.33 -6.64
CA ALA A 35 -5.55 -1.36 -7.26
C ALA A 35 -5.12 -2.77 -6.85
N ILE A 36 -6.11 -3.67 -6.76
CA ILE A 36 -5.92 -5.11 -6.60
C ILE A 36 -6.64 -5.76 -7.80
N LEU A 37 -5.84 -6.29 -8.73
CA LEU A 37 -6.30 -6.97 -9.94
C LEU A 37 -6.00 -8.47 -9.82
N ASP A 38 -6.54 -9.28 -10.74
CA ASP A 38 -6.39 -10.75 -10.70
C ASP A 38 -4.94 -11.23 -10.59
N GLU A 39 -4.00 -10.54 -11.25
CA GLU A 39 -2.59 -10.96 -11.30
C GLU A 39 -1.62 -9.98 -10.64
N PHE A 40 -2.05 -8.75 -10.37
CA PHE A 40 -1.17 -7.67 -9.93
C PHE A 40 -1.79 -6.82 -8.84
N ILE A 41 -0.93 -6.31 -7.96
CA ILE A 41 -1.24 -5.20 -7.07
C ILE A 41 -0.52 -3.96 -7.60
N VAL A 42 -1.22 -2.83 -7.60
CA VAL A 42 -0.64 -1.53 -7.95
C VAL A 42 -0.38 -0.75 -6.67
N LEU A 43 0.87 -0.35 -6.48
CA LEU A 43 1.26 0.58 -5.43
C LEU A 43 1.60 1.95 -6.02
N ILE A 44 1.16 3.02 -5.35
CA ILE A 44 1.63 4.38 -5.63
C ILE A 44 2.61 4.80 -4.54
N ASP A 45 3.85 5.09 -4.93
CA ASP A 45 4.89 5.52 -3.99
C ASP A 45 4.82 7.03 -3.67
N GLU A 46 5.70 7.49 -2.79
CA GLU A 46 5.77 8.91 -2.35
C GLU A 46 6.14 9.88 -3.49
N ALA A 47 6.79 9.39 -4.54
CA ALA A 47 7.10 10.15 -5.74
C ALA A 47 5.96 10.11 -6.77
N ASN A 48 4.79 9.61 -6.37
CA ASN A 48 3.60 9.43 -7.20
C ASN A 48 3.85 8.50 -8.42
N ARG A 49 4.76 7.53 -8.28
CA ARG A 49 5.05 6.53 -9.32
C ARG A 49 4.22 5.28 -9.08
N SER A 50 3.68 4.73 -10.17
CA SER A 50 2.94 3.48 -10.15
C SER A 50 3.87 2.27 -10.29
N HIS A 51 3.73 1.33 -9.36
CA HIS A 51 4.46 0.06 -9.34
C HIS A 51 3.48 -1.08 -9.48
N ARG A 52 3.64 -1.87 -10.55
CA ARG A 52 2.86 -3.09 -10.78
C ARG A 52 3.62 -4.28 -10.24
N ILE A 53 3.09 -4.92 -9.20
CA ILE A 53 3.72 -6.04 -8.52
C ILE A 53 2.90 -7.29 -8.80
N ALA A 54 3.49 -8.29 -9.44
CA ALA A 54 2.81 -9.55 -9.70
C ALA A 54 2.55 -10.28 -8.38
N ILE A 55 1.31 -10.68 -8.11
CA ILE A 55 0.91 -11.30 -6.85
C ILE A 55 1.75 -12.55 -6.55
N ARG A 56 2.05 -13.34 -7.59
CA ARG A 56 2.86 -14.57 -7.48
C ARG A 56 4.33 -14.31 -7.14
N SER A 57 4.81 -13.09 -7.30
CA SER A 57 6.19 -12.69 -6.99
C SER A 57 6.35 -12.05 -5.61
N ILE A 58 5.27 -11.89 -4.83
CA ILE A 58 5.34 -11.29 -3.50
C ILE A 58 5.98 -12.29 -2.53
N GLU A 59 7.20 -11.99 -2.10
CA GLU A 59 7.97 -12.79 -1.15
C GLU A 59 7.91 -12.19 0.26
N SER A 60 7.65 -10.88 0.35
CA SER A 60 7.50 -10.17 1.62
C SER A 60 6.39 -9.12 1.54
N ALA A 61 5.56 -9.08 2.58
CA ALA A 61 4.45 -8.15 2.69
C ALA A 61 4.32 -7.62 4.12
N PHE A 62 4.33 -6.30 4.25
CA PHE A 62 4.16 -5.62 5.52
C PHE A 62 3.10 -4.54 5.44
N MET A 63 2.24 -4.50 6.45
CA MET A 63 1.29 -3.43 6.71
C MET A 63 2.00 -2.29 7.43
N LEU A 64 1.87 -1.08 6.92
CA LEU A 64 2.32 0.14 7.59
C LEU A 64 1.13 0.87 8.24
N HIS A 65 0.02 0.97 7.51
CA HIS A 65 -1.20 1.59 8.00
C HIS A 65 -2.43 0.99 7.31
N ARG A 66 -3.47 0.70 8.10
CA ARG A 66 -4.76 0.21 7.60
C ARG A 66 -5.83 1.27 7.81
N PHE A 67 -6.47 1.69 6.71
CA PHE A 67 -7.64 2.55 6.79
C PHE A 67 -8.87 1.67 7.07
N ARG A 68 -9.60 1.95 8.15
CA ARG A 68 -10.69 1.09 8.65
C ARG A 68 -12.08 1.51 8.17
N GLU A 69 -12.25 2.65 7.50
CA GLU A 69 -13.56 3.19 7.12
C GLU A 69 -13.54 3.84 5.73
N VAL A 70 -14.69 3.73 5.06
CA VAL A 70 -14.98 4.08 3.66
C VAL A 70 -14.60 5.53 3.39
N ASN A 71 -13.78 5.75 2.35
CA ASN A 71 -13.48 7.07 1.83
C ASN A 71 -14.79 7.79 1.43
N HIS A 72 -15.26 8.71 2.28
CA HIS A 72 -16.31 9.65 1.93
C HIS A 72 -15.67 10.85 1.24
N ALA A 73 -15.87 10.97 -0.07
CA ALA A 73 -15.54 12.19 -0.80
C ALA A 73 -16.80 13.06 -0.93
N SER A 74 -16.81 14.22 -0.28
CA SER A 74 -17.73 15.31 -0.61
C SER A 74 -17.04 16.21 -1.62
N ILE A 75 -17.61 16.30 -2.82
CA ILE A 75 -17.19 17.24 -3.87
C ILE A 75 -18.09 18.46 -3.73
N GLU A 76 -17.53 19.59 -3.30
CA GLU A 76 -18.20 20.89 -3.39
C GLU A 76 -17.72 21.60 -4.66
N LEU A 77 -18.69 22.02 -5.50
CA LEU A 77 -18.47 22.76 -6.75
C LEU A 77 -18.55 24.27 -6.51
#